data_AF-A0A3D4DKV5-F1
#
_entry.id   AF-A0A3D4DKV5-F1
#
_cell.length_a   1.000
_cell.length_b   1.000
_cell.length_c   1.000
_cell.angle_alpha   90.00
_cell.angle_beta   90.00
_cell.angle_gamma   90.00
#
_symmetry.space_group_name_H-M   'P 1'
#
loop_
_entity.id
_entity.type
_entity.pdbx_description
1 polymer ?
#
loop_
_entity_poly.entity_id
_entity_poly.type
_entity_poly.pdbx_seq_one_letter_code
_entity_poly.pdbx_strand_id
1 'polypeptide(L)'
;MKLFVGLGNPGAKYAGNRHNIGYMAVDRIAEDHGFAPWRAKFQGAVSQGRLGSEKVVLLKPETFMNLSGQSVGEAMRFFKL
;
A
#
# COMPACT_ATOMS: atom_id res chain seq x y z
N MET A 1 -11.31 -9.81 5.09
CA MET A 1 -10.02 -9.36 4.50
C MET A 1 -10.19 -7.92 4.08
N LYS A 2 -9.26 -7.04 4.45
CA LYS A 2 -9.30 -5.62 4.07
C LYS A 2 -8.08 -5.25 3.23
N LEU A 3 -8.24 -4.27 2.35
CA LEU A 3 -7.15 -3.64 1.60
C LEU A 3 -6.98 -2.21 2.08
N PHE A 4 -5.83 -1.89 2.67
CA PHE A 4 -5.48 -0.51 3.04
C PHE A 4 -4.50 0.01 2.00
N VAL A 5 -4.85 1.14 1.39
CA VAL A 5 -4.05 1.75 0.32
C VAL A 5 -3.44 3.04 0.83
N GLY A 6 -2.12 3.10 0.85
CA GLY A 6 -1.39 4.34 1.04
C GLY A 6 -1.20 5.03 -0.31
N LEU A 7 -1.86 6.17 -0.51
CA LEU A 7 -1.68 6.97 -1.72
C LEU A 7 -0.44 7.87 -1.61
N GLY A 8 0.26 8.06 -2.72
CA GLY A 8 1.50 8.84 -2.81
C GLY A 8 2.12 8.79 -4.21
N ASN A 9 3.28 9.43 -4.36
CA ASN A 9 4.14 9.29 -5.54
C ASN A 9 5.42 8.52 -5.20
N PRO A 10 5.91 7.62 -6.07
CA PRO A 10 7.13 6.86 -5.86
C PRO A 10 8.38 7.70 -6.09
N GLY A 11 9.47 7.30 -5.44
CA GLY A 11 10.79 7.92 -5.58
C GLY A 11 11.19 8.84 -4.43
N ALA A 12 12.49 8.87 -4.14
CA ALA A 12 13.05 9.51 -2.94
C ALA A 12 12.69 10.99 -2.80
N LYS A 13 12.56 11.73 -3.92
CA LYS A 13 12.21 13.16 -3.93
C LYS A 13 10.82 13.47 -3.36
N TYR A 14 9.93 12.48 -3.25
CA TYR A 14 8.57 12.67 -2.70
C TYR A 14 8.43 12.13 -1.27
N ALA A 15 9.44 11.46 -0.73
CA ALA A 15 9.32 10.69 0.51
C ALA A 15 8.84 11.52 1.71
N GLY A 16 9.20 12.82 1.79
CA GLY A 16 8.79 13.73 2.85
C GLY A 16 7.61 14.66 2.50
N ASN A 17 7.01 14.53 1.32
CA ASN A 17 5.95 15.45 0.90
C ASN A 17 4.63 15.12 1.61
N ARG A 18 3.83 16.16 1.92
CA ARG A 18 2.48 16.00 2.49
C ARG A 18 1.59 15.08 1.65
N HIS A 19 1.82 15.05 0.34
CA HIS A 19 1.10 14.19 -0.61
C HIS A 19 1.40 12.69 -0.46
N ASN A 20 2.47 12.33 0.26
CA ASN A 20 2.88 10.96 0.54
C ASN A 20 2.49 10.51 1.96
N ILE A 21 1.65 11.26 2.69
CA ILE A 21 1.22 10.88 4.03
C ILE A 21 0.53 9.50 4.04
N GLY A 22 -0.15 9.12 2.95
CA GLY A 22 -0.73 7.79 2.80
C GLY A 22 0.32 6.68 2.79
N TYR A 23 1.42 6.86 2.05
CA TYR A 23 2.57 5.95 2.10
C TYR A 23 3.15 5.84 3.51
N MET A 24 3.41 6.98 4.14
CA MET A 24 3.97 7.03 5.51
C MET A 24 3.08 6.29 6.51
N ALA A 25 1.76 6.44 6.39
CA ALA A 25 0.81 5.77 7.26
C ALA A 25 0.86 4.24 7.11
N VAL A 26 0.87 3.72 5.88
CA VAL A 26 0.93 2.27 5.68
C VAL A 26 2.32 1.68 5.98
N ASP A 27 3.39 2.46 5.81
CA ASP A 27 4.73 2.08 6.27
C ASP A 27 4.76 1.94 7.78
N ARG A 28 4.23 2.92 8.50
CA ARG A 28 4.14 2.87 9.97
C ARG A 28 3.28 1.70 10.47
N ILE A 29 2.14 1.45 9.83
CA ILE A 29 1.28 0.29 10.16
C ILE A 29 2.04 -1.02 9.92
N ALA A 30 2.78 -1.14 8.82
CA ALA A 30 3.54 -2.34 8.52
C ALA A 30 4.60 -2.63 9.60
N GLU A 31 5.34 -1.60 10.00
CA GLU A 31 6.38 -1.66 11.02
C GLU A 31 5.81 -2.00 12.41
N ASP A 32 4.79 -1.27 12.86
CA ASP A 32 4.22 -1.43 14.21
C ASP A 32 3.56 -2.79 14.43
N HIS A 33 3.09 -3.44 13.34
CA HIS A 33 2.33 -4.68 13.42
C HIS A 33 3.02 -5.89 12.79
N GLY A 34 4.31 -5.77 12.44
CA GLY A 34 5.12 -6.90 11.95
C GLY A 34 4.59 -7.50 10.65
N PHE A 35 4.13 -6.66 9.73
CA PHE A 35 3.70 -7.13 8.41
C PHE A 35 4.87 -7.76 7.63
N ALA A 36 4.57 -8.66 6.70
CA ALA A 36 5.59 -9.30 5.88
C ALA A 36 6.42 -8.28 5.07
N PRO A 37 7.65 -8.62 4.65
CA PRO A 37 8.43 -7.74 3.78
C PRO A 37 7.66 -7.33 2.52
N TRP A 38 7.81 -6.07 2.13
CA TRP A 38 7.21 -5.51 0.93
C TRP A 38 7.66 -6.26 -0.33
N ARG A 39 6.72 -6.52 -1.25
CA ARG A 39 6.97 -7.18 -2.54
C ARG A 39 6.33 -6.41 -3.67
N ALA A 40 7.01 -6.33 -4.81
CA ALA A 40 6.46 -5.72 -6.01
C ALA A 40 5.29 -6.57 -6.56
N LYS A 41 4.09 -5.99 -6.62
CA LYS A 41 2.88 -6.59 -7.21
C LYS A 41 1.83 -5.52 -7.47
N PHE A 42 0.96 -5.71 -8.46
CA PHE A 42 -0.14 -4.78 -8.78
C PHE A 42 0.35 -3.37 -9.12
N GLN A 43 1.48 -3.25 -9.82
CA GLN A 43 2.13 -1.96 -10.10
C GLN A 43 2.42 -1.14 -8.83
N GLY A 44 2.75 -1.82 -7.74
CA GLY A 44 3.08 -1.20 -6.47
C GLY A 44 3.84 -2.13 -5.53
N ALA A 45 4.07 -1.64 -4.32
CA ALA A 45 4.58 -2.45 -3.23
C ALA A 45 3.40 -2.97 -2.40
N VAL A 46 3.35 -4.28 -2.19
CA VAL A 46 2.33 -4.94 -1.37
C VAL A 46 2.96 -5.60 -0.16
N SER A 47 2.26 -5.55 0.96
CA SER A 47 2.60 -6.30 2.16
C SER A 47 1.34 -6.92 2.76
N GLN A 48 1.49 -8.08 3.41
CA GLN A 48 0.37 -8.80 4.01
C GLN A 48 0.66 -9.05 5.48
N GLY A 49 -0.39 -8.92 6.28
CA GLY A 49 -0.32 -9.10 7.72
C GLY A 49 -1.70 -9.23 8.33
N ARG A 50 -1.74 -9.05 9.65
CA ARG A 50 -2.97 -9.10 10.43
C ARG A 50 -3.03 -7.93 11.39
N LEU A 51 -4.23 -7.39 11.57
CA LEU A 51 -4.54 -6.46 12.66
C LEU A 51 -5.55 -7.17 13.56
N GLY A 52 -5.07 -7.68 14.70
CA GLY A 52 -5.84 -8.61 15.53
C GLY A 52 -6.18 -9.90 14.75
N SER A 53 -7.47 -10.23 14.67
CA SER A 53 -7.94 -11.40 13.92
C SER A 53 -8.13 -11.13 12.42
N GLU A 54 -8.18 -9.87 11.98
CA GLU A 54 -8.47 -9.48 10.60
C GLU A 54 -7.23 -9.61 9.70
N LYS A 55 -7.39 -10.24 8.53
CA LYS A 55 -6.35 -10.26 7.49
C LYS A 55 -6.37 -8.95 6.72
N VAL A 56 -5.23 -8.28 6.66
CA VAL A 56 -5.07 -6.99 6.00
C VAL A 56 -3.96 -7.06 4.96
N VAL A 57 -4.23 -6.49 3.80
CA VAL A 57 -3.25 -6.23 2.76
C VAL A 57 -2.96 -4.74 2.74
N LEU A 58 -1.69 -4.36 2.77
CA LEU A 58 -1.24 -3.00 2.56
C LEU A 58 -0.76 -2.86 1.12
N LEU A 59 -1.11 -1.76 0.48
CA LEU A 59 -0.68 -1.44 -0.89
C LEU A 59 -0.17 0.00 -0.96
N LYS A 60 1.00 0.17 -1.57
CA LYS A 60 1.55 1.46 -2.02
C LYS A 60 1.65 1.44 -3.55
N PRO A 61 0.71 2.07 -4.29
CA PRO A 61 0.76 2.13 -5.76
C PRO A 61 2.02 2.84 -6.24
N GLU A 62 2.97 2.16 -6.90
CA GLU A 62 4.21 2.74 -7.44
C GLU A 62 4.03 3.27 -8.88
N THR A 63 2.80 3.64 -9.22
CA THR A 63 2.47 4.43 -10.41
C THR A 63 2.75 5.92 -10.13
N PHE A 64 1.91 6.84 -10.58
CA PHE A 64 1.84 8.19 -10.01
C PHE A 64 0.47 8.38 -9.37
N MET A 65 0.32 9.34 -8.47
CA MET A 65 -0.91 9.57 -7.71
C MET A 65 -2.17 9.53 -8.60
N ASN A 66 -2.13 10.23 -9.73
CA ASN A 66 -3.24 10.33 -10.67
C ASN A 66 -3.61 9.00 -11.36
N LEU A 67 -2.73 8.00 -11.31
CA LEU A 67 -2.90 6.66 -11.88
C LEU A 67 -3.05 5.58 -10.80
N SER A 68 -3.21 5.95 -9.53
CA SER A 68 -3.32 4.99 -8.41
C SER A 68 -4.46 3.97 -8.61
N GLY A 69 -5.54 4.36 -9.29
CA GLY A 69 -6.68 3.49 -9.56
C GLY A 69 -6.33 2.25 -10.40
N GLN A 70 -5.26 2.28 -11.19
CA GLN A 70 -4.81 1.11 -11.94
C GLN A 70 -4.30 0.01 -10.99
N SER A 71 -3.40 0.39 -10.08
CA SER A 71 -2.84 -0.49 -9.06
C SER A 71 -3.92 -1.00 -8.10
N VAL A 72 -4.75 -0.09 -7.58
CA VAL A 72 -5.84 -0.45 -6.66
C VAL A 72 -6.84 -1.37 -7.33
N GLY A 73 -7.24 -1.06 -8.57
CA GLY A 73 -8.18 -1.89 -9.32
C GLY A 73 -7.65 -3.30 -9.60
N GLU A 74 -6.36 -3.44 -9.92
CA GLU A 74 -5.73 -4.75 -10.11
C GLU A 74 -5.74 -5.57 -8.81
N ALA A 75 -5.39 -4.95 -7.68
CA ALA A 75 -5.43 -5.60 -6.37
C ALA A 75 -6.86 -6.01 -5.97
N MET A 76 -7.84 -5.11 -6.13
CA MET A 76 -9.26 -5.38 -5.83
C MET A 76 -9.77 -6.61 -6.60
N ARG A 77 -9.51 -6.67 -7.92
CA ARG A 77 -9.89 -7.81 -8.77
C ARG A 77 -9.21 -9.10 -8.33
N PHE A 78 -7.90 -9.05 -8.03
CA PHE A 78 -7.15 -10.22 -7.59
C PHE A 78 -7.67 -10.79 -6.27
N PHE A 79 -7.96 -9.92 -5.29
CA PHE A 79 -8.43 -10.32 -3.96
C PHE A 79 -9.95 -10.54 -3.86
N LYS A 80 -10.70 -10.25 -4.93
CA LYS A 80 -12.18 -10.34 -4.98
C LYS A 80 -12.84 -9.51 -3.88
N LEU A 81 -12.41 -8.27 -3.75
CA LEU A 81 -12.94 -7.27 -2.81
C LEU A 81 -13.99 -6.37 -3.46
#